data_AF-A0A2N5JAX8-F1
#
_entry.id   AF-A0A2N5JAX8-F1
#
_cell.length_a   1.000
_cell.length_b   1.000
_cell.length_c   1.000
_cell.angle_alpha   90.00
_cell.angle_beta   90.00
_cell.angle_gamma   90.00
#
_symmetry.space_group_name_H-M   'P 1'
#
loop_
_entity.id
_entity.type
_entity.pdbx_description
1 polymer ?
#
loop_
_entity_poly.entity_id
_entity_poly.type
_entity_poly.pdbx_seq_one_letter_code
_entity_poly.pdbx_strand_id
1 'polypeptide(L)'
;MAKLRSWQKNPQPQPRGGEQEWLKRGMTKHSGFSVVATQVASYAVLLFAVMTLGSHTAAGLIGLGFLLLSGSMVMLVGWPFEGEARESVFARVFASVTFLAGFAFLASGEFYVDATFTRWAVFLVVWFWILVFVSFLRQMMRRNRSHLIRSLSVGIMASLATLGAVCWMFLPSLVDDLRDEAAPAWLVTTVIAVLVVVLAALAAVSVTWWSHKPHKLPFSWMGMGMVPVLMSGYCVFVAAFIVHVAL
;
A
#
# COMPACT_ATOMS: atom_id res chain seq x y z
N MET A 1 30.58 -6.43 -47.97
CA MET A 1 30.36 -5.67 -46.72
C MET A 1 28.86 -5.47 -46.52
N ALA A 2 28.24 -6.25 -45.64
CA ALA A 2 26.81 -6.16 -45.34
C ALA A 2 26.56 -5.07 -44.29
N LYS A 3 25.75 -4.06 -44.63
CA LYS A 3 25.32 -3.00 -43.69
C LYS A 3 24.45 -3.62 -42.60
N LEU A 4 24.97 -3.61 -41.37
CA LEU A 4 24.23 -3.99 -40.16
C LEU A 4 23.01 -3.08 -40.00
N ARG A 5 21.85 -3.72 -39.92
CA ARG A 5 20.51 -3.13 -39.81
C ARG A 5 20.45 -2.31 -38.52
N SER A 6 20.46 -0.98 -38.67
CA SER A 6 20.35 -0.03 -37.56
C SER A 6 19.05 -0.28 -36.80
N TRP A 7 19.20 -0.53 -35.50
CA TRP A 7 18.18 -0.56 -34.46
C TRP A 7 16.96 0.32 -34.78
N GLN A 8 15.89 -0.29 -35.28
CA GLN A 8 14.56 0.31 -35.28
C GLN A 8 14.19 0.51 -33.81
N LYS A 9 14.29 1.75 -33.33
CA LYS A 9 13.62 2.17 -32.11
C LYS A 9 12.16 1.77 -32.27
N ASN A 10 11.66 0.88 -31.41
CA ASN A 10 10.24 0.58 -31.36
C ASN A 10 9.49 1.93 -31.31
N PRO A 11 8.50 2.15 -32.19
CA PRO A 11 7.73 3.38 -32.14
C PRO A 11 7.17 3.52 -30.73
N GLN A 12 7.46 4.65 -30.08
CA GLN A 12 6.90 4.90 -28.76
C GLN A 12 5.38 4.86 -28.89
N PRO A 13 4.67 4.19 -27.96
CA PRO A 13 3.23 4.14 -28.00
C PRO A 13 2.70 5.57 -28.07
N GLN A 14 1.88 5.86 -29.09
CA GLN A 14 1.34 7.19 -29.26
C GLN A 14 0.52 7.57 -28.03
N PRO A 15 0.79 8.72 -27.39
CA PRO A 15 0.02 9.17 -26.24
C PRO A 15 -1.45 9.30 -26.66
N ARG A 16 -2.36 8.72 -25.87
CA ARG A 16 -3.81 8.91 -26.09
C ARG A 16 -4.12 10.41 -26.05
N GLY A 17 -5.15 10.85 -26.79
CA GLY A 17 -5.50 12.28 -26.89
C GLY A 17 -5.58 13.02 -25.54
N GLY A 18 -6.02 12.33 -24.47
CA GLY A 18 -6.02 12.90 -23.12
C GLY A 18 -4.61 13.16 -22.55
N GLU A 19 -3.63 12.31 -22.80
CA GLU A 19 -2.24 12.50 -22.32
C GLU A 19 -1.57 13.71 -22.98
N GLN A 20 -1.89 13.97 -24.26
CA GLN A 20 -1.46 15.19 -24.95
C GLN A 20 -2.12 16.44 -24.37
N GLU A 21 -3.40 16.37 -24.00
CA GLU A 21 -4.13 17.47 -23.38
C GLU A 21 -3.54 17.85 -22.01
N TRP A 22 -3.15 16.85 -21.21
CA TRP A 22 -2.51 17.06 -19.91
C TRP A 22 -1.09 17.63 -20.00
N LEU A 23 -0.30 17.17 -20.97
CA LEU A 23 1.02 17.75 -21.25
C LEU A 23 0.90 19.20 -21.73
N LYS A 24 -0.14 19.52 -22.52
CA LYS A 24 -0.46 20.91 -22.90
C LYS A 24 -0.87 21.79 -21.72
N ARG A 25 -1.45 21.21 -20.66
CA ARG A 25 -1.74 21.90 -19.39
C ARG A 25 -0.52 22.07 -18.48
N GLY A 26 0.69 21.75 -18.95
CA GLY A 26 1.95 22.00 -18.23
C GLY A 26 2.30 20.98 -17.15
N MET A 27 1.60 19.83 -17.07
CA MET A 27 1.92 18.80 -16.08
C MET A 27 3.18 18.03 -16.49
N THR A 28 4.19 18.05 -15.62
CA THR A 28 5.50 17.43 -15.86
C THR A 28 5.43 15.90 -15.84
N LYS A 29 6.22 15.25 -16.70
CA LYS A 29 6.38 13.79 -16.68
C LYS A 29 7.16 13.38 -15.42
N HIS A 30 6.45 12.84 -14.43
CA HIS A 30 7.07 12.37 -13.18
C HIS A 30 7.95 11.13 -13.40
N SER A 31 9.20 11.19 -12.95
CA SER A 31 10.16 10.09 -13.03
C SER A 31 9.97 9.09 -11.87
N GLY A 32 10.71 7.99 -11.87
CA GLY A 32 10.73 7.05 -10.73
C GLY A 32 11.15 7.72 -9.42
N PHE A 33 11.92 8.80 -9.49
CA PHE A 33 12.31 9.59 -8.31
C PHE A 33 11.09 10.15 -7.56
N SER A 34 10.07 10.65 -8.26
CA SER A 34 8.86 11.18 -7.60
C SER A 34 8.10 10.09 -6.83
N VAL A 35 8.13 8.85 -7.33
CA VAL A 35 7.51 7.69 -6.66
C VAL A 35 8.23 7.37 -5.35
N VAL A 36 9.57 7.37 -5.36
CA VAL A 36 10.39 7.16 -4.15
C VAL A 36 10.27 8.33 -3.18
N ALA A 37 10.25 9.56 -3.68
CA ALA A 37 10.07 10.74 -2.85
C ALA A 37 8.73 10.71 -2.10
N THR A 38 7.66 10.23 -2.74
CA THR A 38 6.36 10.00 -2.09
C THR A 38 6.51 9.01 -0.94
N GLN A 39 7.20 7.89 -1.15
CA GLN A 39 7.40 6.87 -0.12
C GLN A 39 8.15 7.42 1.08
N VAL A 40 9.30 8.05 0.84
CA VAL A 40 10.14 8.63 1.90
C VAL A 40 9.36 9.67 2.69
N ALA A 41 8.62 10.55 2.01
CA ALA A 41 7.77 11.54 2.67
C ALA A 41 6.68 10.89 3.52
N SER A 42 5.98 9.87 2.99
CA SER A 42 4.93 9.16 3.73
C SER A 42 5.47 8.42 4.96
N TYR A 43 6.62 7.74 4.85
CA TYR A 43 7.26 7.10 6.00
C TYR A 43 7.69 8.11 7.05
N ALA A 44 8.28 9.24 6.63
CA ALA A 44 8.67 10.31 7.54
C ALA A 44 7.46 10.88 8.30
N VAL A 45 6.33 11.11 7.60
CA VAL A 45 5.09 11.58 8.22
C VAL A 45 4.50 10.55 9.18
N LEU A 46 4.50 9.26 8.84
CA LEU A 46 4.02 8.19 9.73
C LEU A 46 4.87 8.05 11.00
N LEU A 47 6.20 8.06 10.84
CA LEU A 47 7.12 7.99 11.99
C LEU A 47 6.98 9.24 12.86
N PHE A 48 6.94 10.43 12.25
CA PHE A 48 6.74 11.68 12.98
C PHE A 48 5.39 11.68 13.74
N ALA A 49 4.33 11.21 13.09
CA ALA A 49 3.01 11.07 13.70
C ALA A 49 3.09 10.20 14.96
N VAL A 50 3.71 9.02 14.90
CA VAL A 50 3.85 8.15 16.08
C VAL A 50 4.68 8.78 17.19
N MET A 51 5.72 9.54 16.86
CA MET A 51 6.57 10.20 17.86
C MET A 51 5.90 11.41 18.53
N THR A 52 4.81 11.95 17.97
CA THR A 52 4.20 13.21 18.42
C THR A 52 2.76 13.08 18.89
N LEU A 53 1.97 12.24 18.24
CA LEU A 53 0.61 11.90 18.63
C LEU A 53 0.71 10.83 19.72
N GLY A 54 0.77 11.26 20.98
CA GLY A 54 1.01 10.42 22.16
C GLY A 54 0.57 8.97 21.98
N SER A 55 1.56 8.07 21.89
CA SER A 55 1.36 6.63 21.72
C SER A 55 0.43 6.15 22.85
N HIS A 56 -0.51 5.27 22.53
CA HIS A 56 -1.52 4.74 23.47
C HIS A 56 -2.62 5.70 23.94
N THR A 57 -2.71 6.93 23.40
CA THR A 57 -3.89 7.79 23.63
C THR A 57 -4.98 7.54 22.59
N ALA A 58 -6.25 7.63 22.99
CA ALA A 58 -7.38 7.56 22.06
C ALA A 58 -7.28 8.62 20.94
N ALA A 59 -6.84 9.83 21.29
CA ALA A 59 -6.62 10.91 20.32
C ALA A 59 -5.50 10.59 19.32
N GLY A 60 -4.39 10.01 19.79
CA GLY A 60 -3.28 9.60 18.91
C GLY A 60 -3.68 8.49 17.95
N LEU A 61 -4.43 7.50 18.43
CA LEU A 61 -4.99 6.42 17.61
C LEU A 61 -5.94 6.93 16.53
N ILE A 62 -6.87 7.82 16.90
CA ILE A 62 -7.79 8.44 15.95
C ILE A 62 -7.01 9.27 14.92
N GLY A 63 -6.04 10.06 15.36
CA GLY A 63 -5.18 10.86 14.48
C GLY A 63 -4.40 10.01 13.47
N LEU A 64 -3.80 8.91 13.94
CA LEU A 64 -3.11 7.95 13.07
C LEU A 64 -4.08 7.27 12.10
N GLY A 65 -5.28 6.90 12.55
CA GLY A 65 -6.34 6.37 11.71
C GLY A 65 -6.73 7.32 10.56
N PHE A 66 -6.92 8.60 10.85
CA PHE A 66 -7.19 9.62 9.83
C PHE A 66 -6.02 9.84 8.88
N LEU A 67 -4.78 9.77 9.36
CA LEU A 67 -3.60 9.85 8.53
C LEU A 67 -3.51 8.67 7.55
N LEU A 68 -3.81 7.45 8.01
CA LEU A 68 -3.84 6.24 7.18
C LEU A 68 -5.01 6.23 6.20
N LEU A 69 -6.16 6.79 6.59
CA LEU A 69 -7.28 7.05 5.70
C LEU A 69 -6.86 8.02 4.60
N SER A 70 -6.20 9.12 4.94
CA SER A 70 -5.67 10.09 3.98
C SER A 70 -4.68 9.44 3.01
N GLY A 71 -3.72 8.64 3.50
CA GLY A 71 -2.79 7.90 2.65
C GLY A 71 -3.49 6.92 1.71
N SER A 72 -4.52 6.21 2.20
CA SER A 72 -5.37 5.34 1.39
C SER A 72 -6.12 6.14 0.32
N MET A 73 -6.64 7.32 0.65
CA MET A 73 -7.29 8.22 -0.31
C MET A 73 -6.31 8.71 -1.38
N VAL A 74 -5.06 9.02 -1.04
CA VAL A 74 -4.02 9.37 -2.03
C VAL A 74 -3.82 8.24 -3.03
N MET A 75 -3.74 6.99 -2.57
CA MET A 75 -3.63 5.83 -3.47
C MET A 75 -4.87 5.66 -4.33
N LEU A 76 -6.06 5.77 -3.74
CA LEU A 76 -7.32 5.59 -4.45
C LEU A 76 -7.47 6.67 -5.52
N VAL A 77 -7.34 7.96 -5.18
CA VAL A 77 -7.43 9.08 -6.12
C VAL A 77 -6.31 9.00 -7.17
N GLY A 78 -5.06 8.87 -6.72
CA GLY A 78 -3.85 8.72 -7.54
C GLY A 78 -3.68 7.32 -8.11
N TRP A 79 -4.75 6.73 -8.64
CA TRP A 79 -4.85 5.32 -9.00
C TRP A 79 -3.63 4.75 -9.74
N PRO A 80 -2.89 3.82 -9.11
CA PRO A 80 -1.65 3.29 -9.66
C PRO A 80 -1.89 2.18 -10.68
N PHE A 81 -3.03 1.51 -10.61
CA PHE A 81 -3.31 0.33 -11.41
C PHE A 81 -3.89 0.67 -12.79
N GLU A 82 -3.67 -0.21 -13.75
CA GLU A 82 -4.23 -0.08 -15.09
C GLU A 82 -5.50 -0.93 -15.25
N GLY A 83 -6.52 -0.40 -15.92
CA GLY A 83 -7.76 -1.12 -16.19
C GLY A 83 -8.84 -0.22 -16.78
N GLU A 84 -9.96 -0.81 -17.18
CA GLU A 84 -11.14 -0.05 -17.63
C GLU A 84 -11.75 0.75 -16.46
N ALA A 85 -12.41 1.88 -16.78
CA ALA A 85 -13.00 2.77 -15.77
C ALA A 85 -13.94 2.03 -14.79
N ARG A 86 -14.77 1.11 -15.31
CA ARG A 86 -15.72 0.32 -14.52
C ARG A 86 -15.02 -0.67 -13.58
N GLU A 87 -13.86 -1.18 -13.94
CA GLU A 87 -13.06 -2.06 -13.08
C GLU A 87 -12.35 -1.28 -11.98
N SER A 88 -11.87 -0.08 -12.31
CA SER A 88 -11.29 0.85 -11.35
C SER A 88 -12.30 1.24 -10.26
N VAL A 89 -13.57 1.54 -10.63
CA VAL A 89 -14.61 1.92 -9.65
C VAL A 89 -14.85 0.81 -8.63
N PHE A 90 -15.03 -0.44 -9.07
CA PHE A 90 -15.23 -1.54 -8.14
C PHE A 90 -14.02 -1.75 -7.22
N ALA A 91 -12.82 -1.78 -7.80
CA ALA A 91 -11.60 -1.99 -7.03
C ALA A 91 -11.40 -0.90 -5.97
N ARG A 92 -11.75 0.35 -6.28
CA ARG A 92 -11.75 1.46 -5.32
C ARG A 92 -12.77 1.26 -4.20
N VAL A 93 -14.02 0.96 -4.54
CA VAL A 93 -15.07 0.71 -3.55
C VAL A 93 -14.69 -0.46 -2.64
N PHE A 94 -14.17 -1.52 -3.22
CA PHE A 94 -13.76 -2.71 -2.48
C PHE A 94 -12.60 -2.43 -1.52
N ALA A 95 -11.61 -1.65 -1.98
CA ALA A 95 -10.51 -1.20 -1.15
C ALA A 95 -10.95 -0.22 -0.04
N SER A 96 -11.90 0.68 -0.31
CA SER A 96 -12.49 1.56 0.71
C SER A 96 -13.25 0.77 1.77
N VAL A 97 -14.09 -0.18 1.37
CA VAL A 97 -14.80 -1.07 2.30
C VAL A 97 -13.82 -1.85 3.15
N THR A 98 -12.73 -2.33 2.55
CA THR A 98 -11.67 -3.06 3.26
C THR A 98 -10.99 -2.19 4.32
N PHE A 99 -10.66 -0.94 3.98
CA PHE A 99 -10.11 0.00 4.96
C PHE A 99 -11.08 0.20 6.13
N LEU A 100 -12.34 0.53 5.82
CA LEU A 100 -13.35 0.82 6.83
C LEU A 100 -13.63 -0.38 7.73
N ALA A 101 -13.72 -1.58 7.16
CA ALA A 101 -13.91 -2.80 7.91
C ALA A 101 -12.73 -3.10 8.84
N GLY A 102 -11.50 -2.99 8.33
CA GLY A 102 -10.30 -3.17 9.15
C GLY A 102 -10.20 -2.13 10.27
N PHE A 103 -10.41 -0.86 9.94
CA PHE A 103 -10.36 0.22 10.92
C PHE A 103 -11.45 0.07 11.99
N ALA A 104 -12.70 -0.18 11.60
CA ALA A 104 -13.81 -0.37 12.53
C ALA A 104 -13.59 -1.60 13.43
N PHE A 105 -13.09 -2.70 12.86
CA PHE A 105 -12.78 -3.90 13.62
C PHE A 105 -11.70 -3.63 14.68
N LEU A 106 -10.62 -2.95 14.31
CA LEU A 106 -9.56 -2.61 15.23
C LEU A 106 -10.05 -1.64 16.33
N ALA A 107 -10.76 -0.58 15.93
CA ALA A 107 -11.29 0.44 16.83
C ALA A 107 -12.36 -0.06 17.81
N SER A 108 -12.98 -1.22 17.55
CA SER A 108 -14.03 -1.79 18.39
C SER A 108 -13.55 -2.43 19.70
N GLY A 109 -12.23 -2.62 19.88
CA GLY A 109 -11.69 -3.28 21.06
C GLY A 109 -10.57 -2.52 21.72
N GLU A 110 -10.01 -3.13 22.76
CA GLU A 110 -8.82 -2.58 23.43
C GLU A 110 -7.61 -2.64 22.50
N PHE A 111 -6.73 -1.65 22.64
CA PHE A 111 -5.54 -1.52 21.82
C PHE A 111 -4.33 -2.08 22.56
N TYR A 112 -3.46 -2.76 21.82
CA TYR A 112 -2.13 -3.20 22.30
C TYR A 112 -2.15 -4.19 23.46
N VAL A 113 -3.17 -5.06 23.52
CA VAL A 113 -3.24 -6.21 24.43
C VAL A 113 -3.05 -7.49 23.62
N ASP A 114 -2.60 -8.59 24.22
CA ASP A 114 -2.40 -9.91 23.57
C ASP A 114 -3.61 -10.34 22.74
N ALA A 115 -4.80 -10.12 23.29
CA ALA A 115 -6.07 -10.42 22.63
C ALA A 115 -6.25 -9.59 21.34
N THR A 116 -5.78 -8.35 21.31
CA THR A 116 -5.84 -7.45 20.14
C THR A 116 -5.03 -8.01 18.99
N PHE A 117 -3.79 -8.44 19.26
CA PHE A 117 -2.88 -9.01 18.27
C PHE A 117 -3.45 -10.30 17.66
N THR A 118 -3.93 -11.21 18.50
CA THR A 118 -4.53 -12.48 18.07
C THR A 118 -5.81 -12.25 17.27
N ARG A 119 -6.70 -11.37 17.77
CA ARG A 119 -7.96 -11.00 17.11
C ARG A 119 -7.72 -10.36 15.75
N TRP A 120 -6.71 -9.49 15.63
CA TRP A 120 -6.32 -8.87 14.36
C TRP A 120 -5.73 -9.89 13.38
N ALA A 121 -4.88 -10.81 13.85
CA ALA A 121 -4.33 -11.87 13.00
C ALA A 121 -5.45 -12.75 12.40
N VAL A 122 -6.42 -13.17 13.21
CA VAL A 122 -7.59 -13.92 12.74
C VAL A 122 -8.40 -13.10 11.73
N PHE A 123 -8.62 -11.80 12.01
CA PHE A 123 -9.32 -10.92 11.08
C PHE A 123 -8.59 -10.80 9.74
N LEU A 124 -7.26 -10.66 9.73
CA LEU A 124 -6.49 -10.61 8.48
C LEU A 124 -6.69 -11.88 7.64
N VAL A 125 -6.66 -13.06 8.26
CA VAL A 125 -6.85 -14.34 7.56
C VAL A 125 -8.27 -14.46 7.01
N VAL A 126 -9.28 -14.18 7.83
CA VAL A 126 -10.69 -14.24 7.43
C VAL A 126 -11.00 -13.22 6.35
N TRP A 127 -10.53 -11.99 6.50
CA TRP A 127 -10.77 -10.92 5.54
C TRP A 127 -10.05 -11.19 4.23
N PHE A 128 -8.82 -11.71 4.25
CA PHE A 128 -8.13 -12.15 3.05
C PHE A 128 -8.94 -13.20 2.28
N TRP A 129 -9.51 -14.18 3.00
CA TRP A 129 -10.38 -15.18 2.39
C TRP A 129 -11.64 -14.55 1.75
N ILE A 130 -12.28 -13.59 2.43
CA ILE A 130 -13.40 -12.80 1.88
C ILE A 130 -12.96 -12.03 0.62
N LEU A 131 -11.79 -11.39 0.63
CA LEU A 131 -11.26 -10.64 -0.51
C LEU A 131 -11.15 -11.54 -1.75
N VAL A 132 -10.58 -12.72 -1.55
CA VAL A 132 -10.42 -13.74 -2.59
C VAL A 132 -11.79 -14.24 -3.06
N PHE A 133 -12.66 -14.65 -2.14
CA PHE A 133 -13.98 -15.19 -2.44
C PHE A 133 -14.87 -14.21 -3.22
N VAL A 134 -14.99 -12.97 -2.75
CA VAL A 134 -15.79 -11.93 -3.42
C VAL A 134 -15.22 -11.60 -4.81
N SER A 135 -13.88 -11.59 -4.94
CA SER A 135 -13.23 -11.37 -6.24
C SER A 135 -13.56 -12.48 -7.24
N PHE A 136 -13.53 -13.75 -6.81
CA PHE A 136 -13.93 -14.88 -7.65
C PHE A 136 -15.43 -14.90 -7.96
N LEU A 137 -16.29 -14.63 -6.97
CA LEU A 137 -17.74 -14.61 -7.16
C LEU A 137 -18.14 -13.55 -8.20
N ARG A 138 -17.58 -12.34 -8.10
CA ARG A 138 -17.79 -11.27 -9.08
C ARG A 138 -17.38 -11.71 -10.48
N GLN A 139 -16.30 -12.48 -10.60
CA GLN A 139 -15.84 -13.00 -11.89
C GLN A 139 -16.78 -14.03 -12.47
N MET A 140 -17.31 -14.93 -11.65
CA MET A 140 -18.29 -15.92 -12.08
C MET A 140 -19.58 -15.29 -12.58
N MET A 141 -19.97 -14.13 -12.04
CA MET A 141 -21.17 -13.39 -12.44
C MET A 141 -21.02 -12.59 -13.75
N ARG A 142 -19.81 -12.49 -14.34
CA ARG A 142 -19.60 -11.75 -15.59
C ARG A 142 -19.98 -12.58 -16.82
N ARG A 143 -20.80 -12.00 -17.70
CA ARG A 143 -21.30 -12.62 -18.94
C ARG A 143 -20.23 -12.76 -20.04
N ASN A 144 -19.27 -11.83 -20.11
CA ASN A 144 -18.08 -11.89 -20.98
C ASN A 144 -16.81 -12.01 -20.13
N ARG A 145 -15.98 -13.03 -20.39
CA ARG A 145 -14.80 -13.40 -19.59
C ARG A 145 -13.45 -12.90 -20.14
N SER A 146 -13.46 -11.92 -21.04
CA SER A 146 -12.21 -11.28 -21.48
C SER A 146 -11.57 -10.47 -20.34
N HIS A 147 -10.24 -10.49 -20.24
CA HIS A 147 -9.43 -9.77 -19.23
C HIS A 147 -9.62 -10.18 -17.75
N LEU A 148 -10.12 -11.40 -17.51
CA LEU A 148 -10.43 -11.98 -16.19
C LEU A 148 -9.32 -11.76 -15.14
N ILE A 149 -8.11 -12.25 -15.41
CA ILE A 149 -6.99 -12.29 -14.45
C ILE A 149 -6.57 -10.88 -14.01
N ARG A 150 -6.54 -9.92 -14.94
CA ARG A 150 -6.11 -8.55 -14.68
C ARG A 150 -7.08 -7.83 -13.74
N SER A 151 -8.38 -7.99 -13.97
CA SER A 151 -9.40 -7.34 -13.15
C SER A 151 -9.47 -7.87 -11.71
N LEU A 152 -9.14 -9.17 -11.50
CA LEU A 152 -9.01 -9.76 -10.16
C LEU A 152 -7.88 -9.10 -9.39
N SER A 153 -6.70 -9.08 -10.02
CA SER A 153 -5.46 -8.69 -9.39
C SER A 153 -5.53 -7.24 -8.93
N VAL A 154 -6.10 -6.34 -9.73
CA VAL A 154 -6.22 -4.93 -9.37
C VAL A 154 -7.13 -4.71 -8.15
N GLY A 155 -8.27 -5.39 -8.07
CA GLY A 155 -9.19 -5.29 -6.92
C GLY A 155 -8.57 -5.82 -5.63
N ILE A 156 -7.93 -6.99 -5.71
CA ILE A 156 -7.26 -7.61 -4.57
C ILE A 156 -6.07 -6.75 -4.14
N MET A 157 -5.20 -6.31 -5.05
CA MET A 157 -4.02 -5.51 -4.71
C MET A 157 -4.40 -4.16 -4.07
N ALA A 158 -5.41 -3.47 -4.59
CA ALA A 158 -5.90 -2.23 -3.98
C ALA A 158 -6.44 -2.47 -2.57
N SER A 159 -7.17 -3.56 -2.36
CA SER A 159 -7.78 -3.89 -1.06
C SER A 159 -6.74 -4.39 -0.06
N LEU A 160 -5.75 -5.15 -0.51
CA LEU A 160 -4.61 -5.54 0.32
C LEU A 160 -3.78 -4.32 0.72
N ALA A 161 -3.57 -3.37 -0.19
CA ALA A 161 -2.86 -2.14 0.17
C ALA A 161 -3.63 -1.37 1.25
N THR A 162 -4.94 -1.16 1.11
CA THR A 162 -5.71 -0.46 2.14
C THR A 162 -5.85 -1.25 3.45
N LEU A 163 -5.86 -2.58 3.41
CA LEU A 163 -5.81 -3.39 4.63
C LEU A 163 -4.44 -3.29 5.32
N GLY A 164 -3.35 -3.32 4.55
CA GLY A 164 -2.00 -3.06 5.04
C GLY A 164 -1.85 -1.66 5.63
N ALA A 165 -2.58 -0.67 5.11
CA ALA A 165 -2.66 0.65 5.70
C ALA A 165 -3.11 0.57 7.17
N VAL A 166 -4.14 -0.20 7.48
CA VAL A 166 -4.64 -0.35 8.85
C VAL A 166 -3.60 -1.03 9.76
N CYS A 167 -2.77 -1.92 9.23
CA CYS A 167 -1.71 -2.58 10.00
C CYS A 167 -0.65 -1.60 10.56
N TRP A 168 -0.52 -0.39 10.00
CA TRP A 168 0.33 0.67 10.57
C TRP A 168 -0.15 1.17 11.94
N MET A 169 -1.40 0.89 12.32
CA MET A 169 -1.91 1.19 13.67
C MET A 169 -1.14 0.45 14.77
N PHE A 170 -0.37 -0.59 14.44
CA PHE A 170 0.50 -1.33 15.36
C PHE A 170 1.90 -0.71 15.50
N LEU A 171 2.23 0.33 14.71
CA LEU A 171 3.52 1.00 14.78
C LEU A 171 3.82 1.59 16.18
N PRO A 172 2.87 2.24 16.89
CA PRO A 172 3.15 2.77 18.22
C PRO A 172 3.61 1.70 19.21
N SER A 173 2.89 0.57 19.30
CA SER A 173 3.30 -0.54 20.17
C SER A 173 4.65 -1.11 19.75
N LEU A 174 4.91 -1.32 18.45
CA LEU A 174 6.24 -1.76 18.01
C LEU A 174 7.34 -0.79 18.46
N VAL A 175 7.12 0.52 18.36
CA VAL A 175 8.12 1.51 18.77
C VAL A 175 8.37 1.46 20.27
N ASP A 176 7.32 1.27 21.07
CA ASP A 176 7.43 1.22 22.52
C ASP A 176 8.09 -0.10 22.97
N ASP A 177 7.72 -1.24 22.37
CA ASP A 177 8.32 -2.55 22.64
C ASP A 177 9.81 -2.59 22.24
N LEU A 178 10.20 -1.93 21.14
CA LEU A 178 11.61 -1.84 20.72
C LEU A 178 12.45 -0.89 21.60
N ARG A 179 11.80 -0.01 22.38
CA ARG A 179 12.45 0.92 23.31
C ARG A 179 12.53 0.37 24.72
N ASP A 180 11.80 -0.70 25.02
CA ASP A 180 11.84 -1.36 26.31
C ASP A 180 13.27 -1.88 26.58
N GLU A 181 13.77 -1.64 27.79
CA GLU A 181 15.07 -2.14 28.25
C GLU A 181 15.10 -3.67 28.32
N ALA A 182 13.94 -4.31 28.45
CA ALA A 182 13.80 -5.77 28.40
C ALA A 182 14.05 -6.35 27.00
N ALA A 183 13.98 -5.53 25.93
CA ALA A 183 14.14 -6.00 24.58
C ALA A 183 15.59 -6.41 24.26
N PRO A 184 15.84 -7.67 23.87
CA PRO A 184 17.20 -8.10 23.59
C PRO A 184 17.73 -7.38 22.33
N ALA A 185 18.93 -6.80 22.44
CA ALA A 185 19.52 -5.96 21.39
C ALA A 185 19.63 -6.65 20.02
N TRP A 186 19.84 -7.97 20.00
CA TRP A 186 19.88 -8.74 18.75
C TRP A 186 18.52 -8.78 18.05
N LEU A 187 17.41 -8.87 18.80
CA LEU A 187 16.05 -8.87 18.27
C LEU A 187 15.73 -7.51 17.66
N VAL A 188 15.98 -6.43 18.42
CA VAL A 188 15.78 -5.05 17.97
C VAL A 188 16.53 -4.79 16.66
N THR A 189 17.82 -5.14 16.63
CA THR A 189 18.68 -4.96 15.44
C THR A 189 18.16 -5.77 14.25
N THR A 190 17.74 -7.03 14.47
CA THR A 190 17.24 -7.91 13.41
C THR A 190 15.92 -7.38 12.84
N VAL A 191 14.98 -6.97 13.68
CA VAL A 191 13.69 -6.41 13.26
C VAL A 191 13.89 -5.14 12.43
N ILE A 192 14.74 -4.22 12.88
CA ILE A 192 15.05 -2.99 12.14
C ILE A 192 15.70 -3.33 10.79
N ALA A 193 16.69 -4.23 10.77
CA ALA A 193 17.36 -4.63 9.54
C ALA A 193 16.39 -5.26 8.52
N VAL A 194 15.53 -6.17 8.96
CA VAL A 194 14.52 -6.80 8.10
C VAL A 194 13.54 -5.76 7.54
N LEU A 195 13.04 -4.84 8.38
CA LEU A 195 12.15 -3.77 7.92
C LEU A 195 12.84 -2.92 6.85
N VAL A 196 14.07 -2.47 7.09
CA VAL A 196 14.84 -1.66 6.10
C VAL A 196 14.99 -2.42 4.78
N VAL A 197 15.34 -3.70 4.81
CA VAL A 197 15.49 -4.53 3.60
C VAL A 197 14.16 -4.65 2.84
N VAL A 198 13.06 -4.91 3.55
CA VAL A 198 11.73 -5.03 2.92
C VAL A 198 11.29 -3.70 2.31
N LEU A 199 11.50 -2.58 3.01
CA LEU A 199 11.18 -1.24 2.50
C LEU A 199 11.98 -0.93 1.23
N ALA A 200 13.28 -1.25 1.21
CA ALA A 200 14.13 -1.07 0.04
C ALA A 200 13.68 -1.95 -1.15
N ALA A 201 13.29 -3.21 -0.87
CA ALA A 201 12.78 -4.11 -1.89
C ALA A 201 11.45 -3.62 -2.49
N LEU A 202 10.50 -3.18 -1.64
CA LEU A 202 9.24 -2.61 -2.07
C LEU A 202 9.43 -1.32 -2.88
N ALA A 203 10.37 -0.47 -2.48
CA ALA A 203 10.76 0.70 -3.25
C ALA A 203 11.30 0.32 -4.63
N ALA A 204 12.22 -0.64 -4.72
CA ALA A 204 12.75 -1.13 -5.99
C ALA A 204 11.66 -1.71 -6.91
N VAL A 205 10.74 -2.51 -6.36
CA VAL A 205 9.59 -3.05 -7.09
C VAL A 205 8.68 -1.92 -7.59
N SER A 206 8.45 -0.88 -6.77
CA SER A 206 7.62 0.25 -7.19
C SER A 206 8.23 1.05 -8.35
N VAL A 207 9.56 1.23 -8.34
CA VAL A 207 10.30 1.97 -9.37
C VAL A 207 10.34 1.18 -10.66
N THR A 208 10.63 -0.12 -10.58
CA THR A 208 10.61 -1.01 -11.75
C THR A 208 9.22 -1.10 -12.36
N TRP A 209 8.16 -1.15 -11.55
CA TRP A 209 6.80 -1.12 -12.10
C TRP A 209 6.48 0.23 -12.75
N TRP A 210 6.86 1.35 -12.12
CA TRP A 210 6.66 2.68 -12.70
C TRP A 210 7.43 2.90 -14.02
N SER A 211 8.62 2.32 -14.16
CA SER A 211 9.42 2.45 -15.38
C SER A 211 8.80 1.70 -16.56
N HIS A 212 8.18 0.54 -16.30
CA HIS A 212 7.54 -0.29 -17.32
C HIS A 212 6.08 0.09 -17.62
N LYS A 213 5.51 1.04 -16.85
CA LYS A 213 4.11 1.44 -17.02
C LYS A 213 3.93 2.20 -18.35
N PRO A 214 3.14 1.67 -19.31
CA PRO A 214 2.97 2.28 -20.62
C PRO A 214 2.21 3.60 -20.59
N HIS A 215 1.26 3.79 -19.66
CA HIS A 215 0.44 5.01 -19.57
C HIS A 215 0.48 5.59 -18.16
N LYS A 216 0.86 6.86 -18.03
CA LYS A 216 1.04 7.53 -16.73
C LYS A 216 -0.03 8.60 -16.55
N LEU A 217 -1.00 8.33 -15.68
CA LEU A 217 -2.00 9.35 -15.30
C LEU A 217 -1.35 10.42 -14.42
N PRO A 218 -1.87 11.67 -14.44
CA PRO A 218 -1.24 12.82 -13.79
C PRO A 218 -0.87 12.62 -12.31
N PHE A 219 -1.73 11.94 -11.55
CA PHE A 219 -1.53 11.67 -10.11
C PHE A 219 -1.15 10.22 -9.80
N SER A 220 -0.96 9.38 -10.82
CA SER A 220 -0.70 7.95 -10.60
C SER A 220 0.65 7.64 -9.99
N TRP A 221 1.59 8.59 -10.04
CA TRP A 221 2.89 8.46 -9.38
C TRP A 221 2.76 8.49 -7.85
N MET A 222 1.83 9.29 -7.31
CA MET A 222 1.56 9.35 -5.87
C MET A 222 0.97 8.03 -5.38
N GLY A 223 -0.08 7.52 -6.06
CA GLY A 223 -0.62 6.22 -5.67
C GLY A 223 0.36 5.08 -5.89
N MET A 224 1.23 5.17 -6.90
CA MET A 224 2.30 4.17 -7.11
C MET A 224 3.30 4.18 -5.95
N GLY A 225 3.59 5.37 -5.41
CA GLY A 225 4.40 5.53 -4.20
C GLY A 225 3.67 5.06 -2.94
N MET A 226 2.35 5.25 -2.85
CA MET A 226 1.59 4.81 -1.68
C MET A 226 1.44 3.30 -1.57
N VAL A 227 1.31 2.54 -2.67
CA VAL A 227 1.15 1.06 -2.62
C VAL A 227 2.19 0.40 -1.71
N PRO A 228 3.52 0.58 -1.90
CA PRO A 228 4.51 -0.04 -1.03
C PRO A 228 4.42 0.46 0.42
N VAL A 229 4.14 1.75 0.65
CA VAL A 229 3.94 2.31 2.00
C VAL A 229 2.82 1.57 2.72
N LEU A 230 1.64 1.48 2.09
CA LEU A 230 0.50 0.83 2.71
C LEU A 230 0.74 -0.67 2.90
N MET A 231 1.32 -1.36 1.90
CA MET A 231 1.65 -2.79 2.01
C MET A 231 2.69 -3.09 3.11
N SER A 232 3.67 -2.21 3.32
CA SER A 232 4.67 -2.42 4.38
C SER A 232 4.10 -2.40 5.79
N GLY A 233 2.86 -1.93 5.98
CA GLY A 233 2.16 -2.02 7.27
C GLY A 233 1.98 -3.46 7.73
N TYR A 234 1.87 -4.45 6.82
CA TYR A 234 1.86 -5.86 7.20
C TYR A 234 3.15 -6.28 7.91
N CYS A 235 4.29 -5.80 7.44
CA CYS A 235 5.58 -6.07 8.05
C CYS A 235 5.69 -5.41 9.43
N VAL A 236 5.13 -4.21 9.58
CA VAL A 236 5.02 -3.54 10.89
C VAL A 236 4.17 -4.37 11.86
N PHE A 237 3.01 -4.85 11.43
CA PHE A 237 2.18 -5.72 12.29
C PHE A 237 2.89 -7.02 12.66
N VAL A 238 3.53 -7.70 11.69
CA VAL A 238 4.27 -8.94 11.96
C VAL A 238 5.44 -8.68 12.91
N ALA A 239 6.18 -7.58 12.72
CA ALA A 239 7.25 -7.19 13.62
C ALA A 239 6.70 -6.91 15.03
N ALA A 240 5.62 -6.12 15.14
CA ALA A 240 4.96 -5.82 16.42
C ALA A 240 4.54 -7.12 17.12
N PHE A 241 3.88 -8.03 16.39
CA PHE A 241 3.43 -9.32 16.92
C PHE A 241 4.61 -10.18 17.43
N ILE A 242 5.71 -10.25 16.66
CA ILE A 242 6.88 -11.05 17.06
C ILE A 242 7.56 -10.47 18.29
N VAL A 243 7.75 -9.15 18.33
CA VAL A 243 8.41 -8.49 19.46
C VAL A 243 7.54 -8.58 20.70
N HIS A 244 6.25 -8.28 20.59
CA HIS A 244 5.28 -8.37 21.68
C HIS A 244 5.20 -9.77 22.31
N VAL A 245 5.33 -10.83 21.50
CA VAL A 245 5.33 -12.22 22.00
C VAL A 245 6.70 -12.66 22.54
N ALA A 246 7.78 -11.97 22.16
CA ALA A 246 9.14 -12.30 22.58
C ALA A 246 9.58 -11.60 23.88
N LEU A 247 8.87 -10.55 24.29
CA LEU A 247 9.02 -9.84 25.56
C LEU A 247 8.17 -10.52 26.66
#